data_AF-A0A954AAH7-F1
#
_entry.id   AF-A0A954AAH7-F1
#
_cell.length_a   1.000
_cell.length_b   1.000
_cell.length_c   1.000
_cell.angle_alpha   90.00
_cell.angle_beta   90.00
_cell.angle_gamma   90.00
#
_symmetry.space_group_name_H-M   'P 1'
#
loop_
_entity.id
_entity.type
_entity.pdbx_description
1 polymer ?
#
loop_
_entity_poly.entity_id
_entity_poly.type
_entity_poly.pdbx_seq_one_letter_code
_entity_poly.pdbx_strand_id
1 'polypeptide(L)'
;SVLQQYQQGAVLDFHRFTEPVVAILRSLGVPAELTGRNDILAGGRKISGNAQFFTAHKMFSHGTLLFDSRLEDVVEALNPKMSKITSKGLKSIRSRVANISEFLESPMGLEEFRDRLIEGLFAEQGEIRRHRFTAEEWRAIHDLAETKYSTWEWNFGSSPAFNVQKVHRFPIGEIDARIDVQKGVVQSVRFFGDFFGELDVSELERLLVGVRYEPDDLALRLEGAEVGRYFGGVTRDELVAFLY
;
A
#
# COMPACT_ATOMS: atom_id res chain seq x y z
N SER A 1 -3.42 -14.59 -14.09
CA SER A 1 -2.62 -13.35 -14.17
C SER A 1 -2.90 -12.50 -12.94
N VAL A 2 -1.86 -11.99 -12.28
CA VAL A 2 -1.98 -11.06 -11.13
C VAL A 2 -2.42 -9.66 -11.57
N LEU A 3 -2.27 -9.37 -12.87
CA LEU A 3 -2.86 -8.20 -13.54
C LEU A 3 -4.23 -8.59 -14.09
N GLN A 4 -5.27 -7.88 -13.64
CA GLN A 4 -6.64 -8.08 -14.13
C GLN A 4 -7.17 -6.79 -14.78
N GLN A 5 -8.03 -6.96 -15.78
CA GLN A 5 -8.85 -5.86 -16.29
C GLN A 5 -9.79 -5.40 -15.16
N TYR A 6 -9.83 -4.11 -14.92
CA TYR A 6 -10.72 -3.54 -13.92
C TYR A 6 -12.18 -3.71 -14.37
N GLN A 7 -13.02 -4.28 -13.49
CA GLN A 7 -14.47 -4.30 -13.66
C GLN A 7 -15.10 -3.34 -12.65
N GLN A 8 -15.96 -2.46 -13.14
CA GLN A 8 -16.62 -1.43 -12.34
C GLN A 8 -17.43 -2.09 -11.21
N GLY A 9 -17.13 -1.74 -9.95
CA GLY A 9 -17.79 -2.33 -8.77
C GLY A 9 -17.07 -3.52 -8.13
N ALA A 10 -15.90 -3.93 -8.64
CA ALA A 10 -15.02 -4.86 -7.93
C ALA A 10 -14.35 -4.13 -6.75
N VAL A 11 -15.06 -4.10 -5.61
CA VAL A 11 -14.55 -3.70 -4.30
C VAL A 11 -13.20 -4.38 -4.04
N LEU A 12 -12.30 -3.70 -3.32
CA LEU A 12 -11.01 -4.15 -2.75
C LEU A 12 -11.03 -5.60 -2.22
N ASP A 13 -11.07 -6.58 -3.12
CA ASP A 13 -11.16 -7.99 -2.78
C ASP A 13 -9.74 -8.54 -2.65
N PHE A 14 -9.08 -8.13 -1.56
CA PHE A 14 -7.80 -8.71 -1.15
C PHE A 14 -7.95 -10.20 -0.89
N HIS A 15 -9.12 -10.67 -0.45
CA HIS A 15 -9.38 -12.08 -0.17
C HIS A 15 -9.12 -12.94 -1.41
N ARG A 16 -9.62 -12.53 -2.58
CA ARG A 16 -9.39 -13.28 -3.83
C ARG A 16 -7.91 -13.55 -4.14
N PHE A 17 -6.99 -12.65 -3.77
CA PHE A 17 -5.56 -12.82 -4.02
C PHE A 17 -4.79 -13.45 -2.86
N THR A 18 -5.28 -13.27 -1.63
CA THR A 18 -4.57 -13.69 -0.42
C THR A 18 -5.05 -15.04 0.10
N GLU A 19 -6.31 -15.43 -0.17
CA GLU A 19 -6.87 -16.74 0.20
C GLU A 19 -6.07 -17.91 -0.39
N PRO A 20 -5.68 -17.91 -1.69
CA PRO A 20 -4.85 -18.98 -2.23
C PRO A 20 -3.48 -19.08 -1.54
N VAL A 21 -2.87 -17.94 -1.21
CA VAL A 21 -1.59 -17.89 -0.49
C VAL A 21 -1.76 -18.49 0.91
N VAL A 22 -2.83 -18.15 1.61
CA VAL A 22 -3.16 -18.71 2.94
C VAL A 22 -3.37 -20.21 2.88
N ALA A 23 -4.10 -20.71 1.88
CA ALA A 23 -4.30 -22.15 1.68
C ALA A 23 -2.97 -22.89 1.47
N ILE A 24 -2.07 -22.33 0.66
CA ILE A 24 -0.73 -22.89 0.44
C ILE A 24 0.07 -22.89 1.73
N LEU A 25 0.10 -21.79 2.47
CA LEU A 25 0.81 -21.70 3.76
C LEU A 25 0.30 -22.75 4.77
N ARG A 26 -1.02 -22.94 4.85
CA ARG A 26 -1.63 -23.99 5.69
C ARG A 26 -1.23 -25.39 5.24
N SER A 27 -1.10 -25.64 3.94
CA SER A 27 -0.62 -26.92 3.43
C SER A 27 0.85 -27.21 3.78
N LEU A 28 1.61 -26.17 4.15
CA LEU A 28 2.99 -26.26 4.63
C LEU A 28 3.10 -26.31 6.17
N GLY A 29 1.96 -26.42 6.87
CA GLY A 29 1.91 -26.46 8.34
C GLY A 29 1.90 -25.09 9.02
N VAL A 30 1.91 -23.99 8.25
CA VAL A 30 1.88 -22.64 8.80
C VAL A 30 0.43 -22.28 9.18
N PRO A 31 0.14 -21.89 10.44
CA PRO A 31 -1.22 -21.53 10.87
C PRO A 31 -1.60 -20.13 10.38
N ALA A 32 -1.67 -19.96 9.05
CA ALA A 32 -1.88 -18.69 8.39
C ALA A 32 -3.35 -18.27 8.44
N GLU A 33 -3.61 -17.00 8.73
CA GLU A 33 -4.93 -16.40 8.84
C GLU A 33 -4.94 -14.99 8.25
N LEU A 34 -6.02 -14.64 7.56
CA LEU A 34 -6.25 -13.27 7.09
C LEU A 34 -6.79 -12.40 8.21
N THR A 35 -6.21 -11.22 8.39
CA THR A 35 -6.67 -10.26 9.39
C THR A 35 -6.69 -8.85 8.84
N GLY A 36 -7.64 -8.04 9.33
CA GLY A 36 -7.82 -6.69 8.83
C GLY A 36 -8.25 -6.69 7.37
N ARG A 37 -7.68 -5.78 6.57
CA ARG A 37 -7.98 -5.65 5.14
C ARG A 37 -6.98 -6.37 4.24
N ASN A 38 -5.72 -6.50 4.67
CA ASN A 38 -4.61 -6.81 3.77
C ASN A 38 -3.44 -7.58 4.42
N ASP A 39 -3.57 -8.06 5.65
CA ASP A 39 -2.48 -8.71 6.38
C ASP A 39 -2.71 -10.22 6.54
N ILE A 40 -1.62 -11.00 6.46
CA ILE A 40 -1.62 -12.43 6.82
C ILE A 40 -0.81 -12.59 8.12
N LEU A 41 -1.41 -13.23 9.12
CA LEU A 41 -0.77 -13.58 10.38
C LEU A 41 -0.51 -15.08 10.48
N ALA A 42 0.49 -15.48 11.26
CA ALA A 42 0.67 -16.84 11.75
C ALA A 42 0.95 -16.78 13.26
N GLY A 43 0.19 -17.55 14.05
CA GLY A 43 0.28 -17.53 15.52
C GLY A 43 0.09 -16.12 16.11
N GLY A 44 -0.80 -15.32 15.52
CA GLY A 44 -1.06 -13.93 15.93
C GLY A 44 0.02 -12.91 15.54
N ARG A 45 1.05 -13.30 14.77
CA ARG A 45 2.14 -12.42 14.31
C ARG A 45 2.10 -12.25 12.79
N LYS A 46 2.31 -11.03 12.29
CA LYS A 46 2.25 -10.70 10.86
C LYS A 46 3.42 -11.31 10.09
N ILE A 47 3.08 -12.06 9.05
CA ILE A 47 4.01 -12.71 8.13
C ILE A 47 3.92 -12.14 6.70
N SER A 48 2.86 -11.39 6.40
CA SER A 48 2.62 -10.77 5.08
C SER A 48 1.88 -9.44 5.22
N GLY A 49 2.26 -8.46 4.42
CA GLY A 49 1.44 -7.28 4.13
C GLY A 49 1.16 -7.19 2.64
N ASN A 50 -0.09 -6.91 2.28
CA ASN A 50 -0.54 -6.84 0.90
C ASN A 50 -1.00 -5.43 0.55
N ALA A 51 -0.88 -5.04 -0.71
CA ALA A 51 -1.33 -3.76 -1.22
C ALA A 51 -1.89 -3.93 -2.63
N GLN A 52 -2.83 -3.07 -2.99
CA GLN A 52 -3.45 -3.02 -4.30
C GLN A 52 -3.31 -1.62 -4.87
N PHE A 53 -2.98 -1.55 -6.15
CA PHE A 53 -2.90 -0.32 -6.92
C PHE A 53 -3.85 -0.41 -8.11
N PHE A 54 -4.61 0.66 -8.33
CA PHE A 54 -5.59 0.75 -9.40
C PHE A 54 -5.18 1.82 -10.40
N THR A 55 -5.42 1.51 -11.67
CA THR A 55 -5.46 2.47 -12.77
C THR A 55 -6.83 2.37 -13.43
N ALA A 56 -7.19 3.32 -14.28
CA ALA A 56 -8.48 3.31 -14.98
C ALA A 56 -8.79 2.00 -15.73
N HIS A 57 -7.80 1.18 -16.05
CA HIS A 57 -7.96 -0.02 -16.89
C HIS A 57 -7.40 -1.30 -16.26
N LYS A 58 -6.55 -1.21 -15.24
CA LYS A 58 -5.83 -2.35 -14.66
C LYS A 58 -5.75 -2.24 -13.14
N MET A 59 -5.88 -3.38 -12.47
CA MET A 59 -5.58 -3.55 -11.05
C MET A 59 -4.32 -4.40 -10.89
N PHE A 60 -3.46 -3.99 -9.96
CA PHE A 60 -2.26 -4.72 -9.55
C PHE A 60 -2.35 -5.04 -8.06
N SER A 61 -2.29 -6.32 -7.71
CA SER A 61 -2.19 -6.77 -6.32
C SER A 61 -0.79 -7.32 -6.07
N HIS A 62 -0.14 -6.87 -5.00
CA HIS A 62 1.15 -7.37 -4.57
C HIS A 62 1.20 -7.52 -3.06
N GLY A 63 2.18 -8.29 -2.57
CA GLY A 63 2.39 -8.47 -1.15
C GLY A 63 3.79 -8.96 -0.85
N THR A 64 4.13 -8.91 0.43
CA THR A 64 5.38 -9.45 0.96
C THR A 64 5.11 -10.77 1.67
N LEU A 65 6.09 -11.67 1.69
CA LEU A 65 6.09 -12.86 2.54
C LEU A 65 7.42 -12.87 3.29
N LEU A 66 7.36 -12.70 4.61
CA LEU A 66 8.53 -12.75 5.48
C LEU A 66 8.93 -14.21 5.65
N PHE A 67 9.75 -14.73 4.73
CA PHE A 67 10.14 -16.14 4.77
C PHE A 67 11.16 -16.43 5.87
N ASP A 68 12.33 -15.82 5.77
CA ASP A 68 13.45 -15.93 6.72
C ASP A 68 14.26 -14.62 6.72
N SER A 69 13.55 -13.51 6.94
CA SER A 69 14.13 -12.16 6.94
C SER A 69 14.80 -11.83 8.27
N ARG A 70 15.83 -10.99 8.24
CA ARG A 70 16.40 -10.37 9.45
C ARG A 70 15.44 -9.32 9.97
N LEU A 71 14.65 -9.68 10.98
CA LEU A 71 13.59 -8.81 11.51
C LEU A 71 14.16 -7.54 12.15
N GLU A 72 15.41 -7.55 12.60
CA GLU A 72 16.12 -6.37 13.09
C GLU A 72 16.24 -5.29 12.00
N ASP A 73 16.67 -5.67 10.80
CA ASP A 73 16.86 -4.76 9.67
C ASP A 73 15.52 -4.15 9.23
N VAL A 74 14.44 -4.95 9.25
CA VAL A 74 13.07 -4.48 8.96
C VAL A 74 12.64 -3.41 9.97
N VAL A 75 12.95 -3.61 11.25
CA VAL A 75 12.61 -2.65 12.32
C VAL A 75 13.39 -1.35 12.15
N GLU A 76 14.69 -1.44 11.90
CA GLU A 76 15.56 -0.28 11.73
C GLU A 76 15.13 0.57 10.53
N ALA A 77 14.79 -0.07 9.41
CA ALA A 77 14.35 0.61 8.19
C ALA A 77 13.02 1.38 8.36
N LEU A 78 12.12 0.90 9.23
CA LEU A 78 10.79 1.51 9.44
C LEU A 78 10.80 2.71 10.41
N ASN A 79 11.93 2.98 11.08
CA ASN A 79 12.17 4.09 12.01
C ASN A 79 10.90 4.65 12.70
N PRO A 80 10.19 3.84 13.50
CA PRO A 80 8.98 4.30 14.19
C PRO A 80 9.37 5.47 15.09
N LYS A 81 8.80 6.65 14.84
CA LYS A 81 9.08 7.96 15.49
C LYS A 81 9.86 7.78 16.81
N MET A 82 11.06 8.35 16.88
CA MET A 82 12.09 8.35 17.95
C MET A 82 11.61 8.47 19.43
N SER A 83 10.32 8.60 19.72
CA SER A 83 9.77 8.67 21.09
C SER A 83 9.82 7.35 21.88
N LYS A 84 10.28 6.23 21.29
CA LYS A 84 10.40 4.94 22.01
C LYS A 84 11.68 4.16 21.70
N ILE A 85 12.83 4.82 21.55
CA ILE A 85 14.12 4.10 21.56
C ILE A 85 14.45 3.69 23.01
N THR A 86 13.93 2.53 23.38
CA THR A 86 14.46 1.65 24.43
C THR A 86 14.20 0.21 24.01
N SER A 87 14.96 -0.74 24.56
CA SER A 87 14.85 -2.20 24.38
C SER A 87 13.42 -2.81 24.40
N LYS A 88 12.42 -2.04 24.85
CA LYS A 88 10.99 -2.36 24.78
C LYS A 88 10.40 -2.30 23.36
N GLY A 89 10.91 -1.44 22.47
CA GLY A 89 10.42 -1.29 21.09
C GLY A 89 10.68 -2.52 20.22
N LEU A 90 11.90 -3.08 20.30
CA LEU A 90 12.29 -4.28 19.55
C LEU A 90 11.50 -5.52 20.03
N LYS A 91 11.34 -5.68 21.35
CA LYS A 91 10.50 -6.72 21.95
C LYS A 91 9.03 -6.61 21.52
N SER A 92 8.50 -5.39 21.40
CA SER A 92 7.13 -5.12 20.96
C SER A 92 6.90 -5.37 19.46
N ILE A 93 7.94 -5.41 18.62
CA ILE A 93 7.78 -5.71 17.18
C ILE A 93 8.02 -7.20 16.90
N ARG A 94 8.96 -7.86 17.57
CA ARG A 94 9.06 -9.34 17.53
C ARG A 94 7.78 -10.03 18.01
N SER A 95 6.98 -9.36 18.86
CA SER A 95 5.65 -9.84 19.25
C SER A 95 4.57 -9.56 18.19
N ARG A 96 4.86 -8.80 17.13
CA ARG A 96 3.91 -8.36 16.08
C ARG A 96 4.22 -8.92 14.70
N VAL A 97 5.47 -9.22 14.37
CA VAL A 97 5.88 -9.83 13.09
C VAL A 97 6.65 -11.13 13.32
N ALA A 98 6.62 -12.03 12.34
CA ALA A 98 7.32 -13.31 12.38
C ALA A 98 7.77 -13.74 10.98
N ASN A 99 8.74 -14.65 10.94
CA ASN A 99 9.10 -15.35 9.73
C ASN A 99 8.25 -16.61 9.55
N ILE A 100 7.95 -16.95 8.30
CA ILE A 100 7.23 -18.16 7.93
C ILE A 100 8.03 -19.40 8.31
N SER A 101 9.36 -19.34 8.17
CA SER A 101 10.29 -20.41 8.56
C SER A 101 10.13 -20.87 10.01
N GLU A 102 9.66 -20.00 10.91
CA GLU A 102 9.40 -20.33 12.32
C GLU A 102 8.25 -21.32 12.53
N PHE A 103 7.37 -21.46 11.54
CA PHE A 103 6.12 -22.24 11.65
C PHE A 103 6.08 -23.46 10.72
N LEU A 104 7.11 -23.68 9.91
CA LEU A 104 7.15 -24.82 9.00
C LEU A 104 7.33 -26.12 9.79
N GLU A 105 6.60 -27.16 9.40
CA GLU A 105 6.74 -28.51 9.98
C GLU A 105 8.10 -29.15 9.65
N SER A 106 8.70 -28.78 8.53
CA SER A 106 10.00 -29.27 8.08
C SER A 106 10.84 -28.11 7.52
N PRO A 107 12.17 -28.09 7.75
CA PRO A 107 13.04 -27.07 7.18
C PRO A 107 12.91 -27.01 5.66
N MET A 108 12.77 -25.80 5.12
CA MET A 108 12.60 -25.55 3.69
C MET A 108 13.50 -24.38 3.27
N GLY A 109 14.02 -24.43 2.05
CA GLY A 109 14.76 -23.31 1.45
C GLY A 109 13.84 -22.28 0.79
N LEU A 110 14.32 -21.05 0.59
CA LEU A 110 13.55 -19.98 -0.07
C LEU A 110 13.12 -20.34 -1.49
N GLU A 111 14.00 -21.01 -2.26
CA GLU A 111 13.69 -21.42 -3.63
C GLU A 111 12.57 -22.45 -3.66
N GLU A 112 12.66 -23.47 -2.80
CA GLU A 112 11.62 -24.49 -2.65
C GLU A 112 10.29 -23.85 -2.23
N PHE A 113 10.32 -22.94 -1.26
CA PHE A 113 9.14 -22.21 -0.81
C PHE A 113 8.48 -21.43 -1.95
N ARG A 114 9.28 -20.72 -2.76
CA ARG A 114 8.79 -19.98 -3.93
C ARG A 114 8.15 -20.93 -4.96
N ASP A 115 8.78 -22.06 -5.21
CA ASP A 115 8.28 -23.02 -6.19
C ASP A 115 6.96 -23.65 -5.72
N ARG A 116 6.83 -23.99 -4.43
CA ARG A 116 5.57 -24.45 -3.81
C ARG A 116 4.45 -23.41 -3.89
N LEU A 117 4.78 -22.12 -3.70
CA LEU A 117 3.84 -21.02 -3.91
C LEU A 117 3.37 -20.94 -5.36
N ILE A 118 4.29 -20.99 -6.33
CA ILE A 118 3.95 -20.93 -7.75
C ILE A 118 3.08 -22.14 -8.13
N GLU A 119 3.46 -23.35 -7.72
CA GLU A 119 2.66 -24.55 -7.99
C GLU A 119 1.24 -24.44 -7.41
N GLY A 120 1.12 -24.03 -6.14
CA GLY A 120 -0.18 -23.89 -5.49
C GLY A 120 -1.06 -22.80 -6.11
N LEU A 121 -0.47 -21.65 -6.46
CA LEU A 121 -1.21 -20.52 -7.05
C LEU A 121 -1.76 -20.83 -8.44
N PHE A 122 -1.12 -21.75 -9.16
CA PHE A 122 -1.48 -22.12 -10.53
C PHE A 122 -1.97 -23.57 -10.63
N ALA A 123 -2.27 -24.25 -9.52
CA ALA A 123 -2.65 -25.67 -9.52
C ALA A 123 -3.87 -25.98 -10.41
N GLU A 124 -4.82 -25.04 -10.52
CA GLU A 124 -6.00 -25.16 -11.39
C GLU A 124 -5.73 -24.72 -12.85
N GLN A 125 -4.64 -23.99 -13.08
CA GLN A 125 -4.26 -23.42 -14.36
C GLN A 125 -3.17 -24.29 -14.98
N GLY A 126 -3.58 -25.44 -15.55
CA GLY A 126 -2.70 -26.49 -16.09
C GLY A 126 -1.28 -26.06 -16.46
N GLU A 127 -1.11 -25.28 -17.54
CA GLU A 127 0.21 -24.75 -17.93
C GLU A 127 0.45 -23.32 -17.42
N ILE A 128 1.49 -23.17 -16.58
CA ILE A 128 1.98 -21.86 -16.12
C ILE A 128 2.70 -21.15 -17.27
N ARG A 129 2.05 -20.15 -17.86
CA ARG A 129 2.68 -19.29 -18.87
C ARG A 129 3.82 -18.49 -18.25
N ARG A 130 5.05 -18.78 -18.68
CA ARG A 130 6.26 -18.04 -18.27
C ARG A 130 6.61 -17.03 -19.36
N HIS A 131 6.61 -15.74 -19.03
CA HIS A 131 7.12 -14.69 -19.91
C HIS A 131 8.60 -14.47 -19.64
N ARG A 132 9.43 -14.54 -20.68
CA ARG A 132 10.82 -14.12 -20.61
C ARG A 132 10.93 -12.77 -21.28
N PHE A 133 11.39 -11.78 -20.53
CA PHE A 133 11.55 -10.43 -21.07
C PHE A 133 12.52 -10.41 -22.25
N THR A 134 12.16 -9.69 -23.32
CA THR A 134 13.06 -9.43 -24.45
C THR A 134 14.14 -8.40 -24.07
N ALA A 135 15.15 -8.24 -24.94
CA ALA A 135 16.17 -7.21 -24.73
C ALA A 135 15.58 -5.79 -24.77
N GLU A 136 14.57 -5.56 -25.62
CA GLU A 136 13.79 -4.31 -25.67
C GLU A 136 13.06 -4.05 -24.35
N GLU A 137 12.38 -5.06 -23.81
CA GLU A 137 11.66 -4.93 -22.54
C GLU A 137 12.60 -4.68 -21.36
N TRP A 138 13.75 -5.36 -21.31
CA TRP A 138 14.77 -5.09 -20.31
C TRP A 138 15.31 -3.67 -20.39
N ARG A 139 15.59 -3.15 -21.59
CA ARG A 139 16.00 -1.75 -21.77
C ARG A 139 14.94 -0.79 -21.23
N ALA A 140 13.66 -1.02 -21.52
CA ALA A 140 12.58 -0.19 -21.01
C ALA A 140 12.44 -0.28 -19.48
N ILE A 141 12.61 -1.46 -18.88
CA ILE A 141 12.62 -1.64 -17.42
C ILE A 141 13.77 -0.86 -16.77
N HIS A 142 14.96 -0.95 -17.34
CA HIS A 142 16.13 -0.23 -16.83
C HIS A 142 15.99 1.28 -16.97
N ASP A 143 15.54 1.77 -18.12
CA ASP A 143 15.27 3.20 -18.33
C ASP A 143 14.24 3.73 -17.34
N LEU A 144 13.15 2.98 -17.09
CA LEU A 144 12.15 3.36 -16.09
C LEU A 144 12.71 3.34 -14.66
N ALA A 145 13.59 2.40 -14.34
CA ALA A 145 14.26 2.38 -13.05
C ALA A 145 15.15 3.62 -12.88
N GLU A 146 15.96 3.95 -13.87
CA GLU A 146 16.91 5.09 -13.82
C GLU A 146 16.20 6.45 -13.81
N THR A 147 15.17 6.62 -14.64
CA THR A 147 14.48 7.91 -14.80
C THR A 147 13.39 8.15 -13.77
N LYS A 148 12.96 7.12 -13.03
CA LYS A 148 11.89 7.23 -12.03
C LYS A 148 12.22 6.53 -10.71
N TYR A 149 12.22 5.20 -10.67
CA TYR A 149 12.20 4.49 -9.38
C TYR A 149 13.47 4.64 -8.54
N SER A 150 14.60 4.96 -9.17
CA SER A 150 15.90 5.20 -8.51
C SER A 150 16.19 6.68 -8.31
N THR A 151 15.34 7.61 -8.77
CA THR A 151 15.62 9.05 -8.65
C THR A 151 15.34 9.56 -7.25
N TRP A 152 16.07 10.60 -6.86
CA TRP A 152 15.85 11.25 -5.57
C TRP A 152 14.50 11.94 -5.53
N GLU A 153 14.07 12.55 -6.64
CA GLU A 153 12.79 13.24 -6.80
C GLU A 153 11.60 12.32 -6.52
N TRP A 154 11.69 11.07 -6.99
CA TRP A 154 10.67 10.05 -6.74
C TRP A 154 10.70 9.55 -5.30
N ASN A 155 11.88 9.17 -4.80
CA ASN A 155 12.01 8.54 -3.48
C ASN A 155 11.88 9.53 -2.31
N PHE A 156 12.28 10.79 -2.50
CA PHE A 156 12.41 11.78 -1.43
C PHE A 156 11.91 13.18 -1.81
N GLY A 157 12.07 13.60 -3.06
CA GLY A 157 11.83 14.99 -3.49
C GLY A 157 10.37 15.40 -3.64
N SER A 158 9.43 14.49 -3.39
CA SER A 158 7.99 14.75 -3.50
C SER A 158 7.37 15.40 -2.25
N SER A 159 8.15 16.10 -1.42
CA SER A 159 7.63 16.91 -0.31
C SER A 159 7.64 18.40 -0.70
N PRO A 160 6.55 18.93 -1.30
CA PRO A 160 6.49 20.34 -1.63
C PRO A 160 6.48 21.22 -0.37
N ALA A 161 6.80 22.49 -0.55
CA ALA A 161 6.61 23.50 0.49
C ALA A 161 5.13 23.49 0.94
N PHE A 162 4.93 23.63 2.25
CA PHE A 162 3.62 23.77 2.87
C PHE A 162 3.75 24.68 4.09
N ASN A 163 2.69 25.39 4.42
CA ASN A 163 2.60 26.21 5.63
C ASN A 163 1.41 25.83 6.52
N VAL A 164 0.56 24.92 6.05
CA VAL A 164 -0.48 24.25 6.82
C VAL A 164 -0.27 22.74 6.71
N GLN A 165 -0.26 22.06 7.86
CA GLN A 165 -0.25 20.61 7.94
C GLN A 165 -1.40 20.13 8.80
N LYS A 166 -2.14 19.14 8.31
CA LYS A 166 -3.23 18.51 9.04
C LYS A 166 -3.11 17.00 8.94
N VAL A 167 -3.19 16.34 10.08
CA VAL A 167 -3.10 14.87 10.16
C VAL A 167 -4.30 14.35 10.92
N HIS A 168 -5.03 13.41 10.33
CA HIS A 168 -6.18 12.77 10.96
C HIS A 168 -6.24 11.29 10.63
N ARG A 169 -6.60 10.46 11.60
CA ARG A 169 -6.78 9.02 11.43
C ARG A 169 -8.25 8.67 11.26
N PHE A 170 -8.65 8.41 10.04
CA PHE A 170 -9.96 7.92 9.66
C PHE A 170 -10.04 6.39 9.82
N PRO A 171 -11.25 5.80 9.80
CA PRO A 171 -11.42 4.35 9.76
C PRO A 171 -10.70 3.66 8.58
N ILE A 172 -10.36 4.43 7.53
CA ILE A 172 -9.69 3.94 6.32
C ILE A 172 -8.16 4.00 6.39
N GLY A 173 -7.60 4.66 7.41
CA GLY A 173 -6.19 5.03 7.47
C GLY A 173 -5.98 6.48 7.94
N GLU A 174 -4.73 6.85 8.13
CA GLU A 174 -4.26 8.21 8.35
C GLU A 174 -4.15 8.97 7.03
N ILE A 175 -4.60 10.22 7.06
CA ILE A 175 -4.40 11.20 5.99
C ILE A 175 -3.60 12.37 6.59
N ASP A 176 -2.46 12.69 5.97
CA ASP A 176 -1.59 13.85 6.21
C ASP A 176 -1.71 14.79 5.01
N ALA A 177 -2.48 15.87 5.16
CA ALA A 177 -2.63 16.92 4.17
C ALA A 177 -1.61 18.04 4.42
N ARG A 178 -0.80 18.33 3.41
CA ARG A 178 0.19 19.41 3.39
C ARG A 178 -0.22 20.44 2.37
N ILE A 179 -0.49 21.65 2.84
CA ILE A 179 -1.09 22.72 2.03
C ILE A 179 -0.19 23.95 2.09
N ASP A 180 0.08 24.55 0.94
CA ASP A 180 0.67 25.89 0.85
C ASP A 180 -0.43 26.90 0.56
N VAL A 181 -0.72 27.77 1.53
CA VAL A 181 -1.71 28.84 1.41
C VAL A 181 -0.99 30.18 1.32
N GLN A 182 -1.14 30.89 0.21
CA GLN A 182 -0.57 32.23 0.04
C GLN A 182 -1.69 33.23 -0.22
N LYS A 183 -1.72 34.31 0.57
CA LYS A 183 -2.76 35.36 0.50
C LYS A 183 -4.20 34.79 0.57
N GLY A 184 -4.40 33.75 1.39
CA GLY A 184 -5.70 33.09 1.56
C GLY A 184 -6.11 32.16 0.40
N VAL A 185 -5.20 31.87 -0.54
CA VAL A 185 -5.46 31.00 -1.70
C VAL A 185 -4.52 29.81 -1.68
N VAL A 186 -5.07 28.63 -1.91
CA VAL A 186 -4.34 27.37 -2.00
C VAL A 186 -3.43 27.39 -3.23
N GLN A 187 -2.12 27.35 -3.02
CA GLN A 187 -1.12 27.25 -4.10
C GLN A 187 -0.80 25.80 -4.43
N SER A 188 -0.75 24.93 -3.40
CA SER A 188 -0.57 23.50 -3.58
C SER A 188 -1.18 22.72 -2.41
N VAL A 189 -1.58 21.49 -2.68
CA VAL A 189 -2.03 20.50 -1.69
C VAL A 189 -1.34 19.19 -2.02
N ARG A 190 -0.89 18.47 -1.00
CA ARG A 190 -0.51 17.06 -1.11
C ARG A 190 -1.11 16.24 -0.01
N PHE A 191 -1.59 15.06 -0.35
CA PHE A 191 -2.10 14.07 0.59
C PHE A 191 -1.12 12.90 0.69
N PHE A 192 -0.68 12.62 1.92
CA PHE A 192 0.11 11.45 2.29
C PHE A 192 -0.68 10.59 3.26
N GLY A 193 -0.34 9.31 3.40
CA GLY A 193 -1.02 8.45 4.35
C GLY A 193 -0.97 6.96 4.01
N ASP A 194 -1.63 6.17 4.84
CA ASP A 194 -1.83 4.72 4.66
C ASP A 194 -3.27 4.38 4.21
N PHE A 195 -3.95 5.35 3.57
CA PHE A 195 -5.29 5.19 3.01
C PHE A 195 -5.32 4.47 1.66
N PHE A 196 -6.47 3.89 1.32
CA PHE A 196 -6.72 3.26 0.01
C PHE A 196 -7.88 3.95 -0.71
N GLY A 197 -7.68 4.19 -2.02
CA GLY A 197 -8.67 4.76 -2.93
C GLY A 197 -8.68 4.01 -4.27
N GLU A 198 -9.81 4.08 -4.97
CA GLU A 198 -9.99 3.59 -6.34
C GLU A 198 -9.38 4.55 -7.38
N LEU A 199 -9.32 5.84 -7.04
CA LEU A 199 -8.88 6.92 -7.92
C LEU A 199 -7.58 7.56 -7.41
N ASP A 200 -6.83 8.18 -8.32
CA ASP A 200 -5.59 8.89 -7.99
C ASP A 200 -5.90 10.22 -7.28
N VAL A 201 -5.47 10.32 -6.01
CA VAL A 201 -5.65 11.50 -5.16
C VAL A 201 -5.08 12.79 -5.77
N SER A 202 -4.12 12.67 -6.70
CA SER A 202 -3.56 13.82 -7.42
C SER A 202 -4.62 14.62 -8.20
N GLU A 203 -5.75 14.00 -8.55
CA GLU A 203 -6.90 14.70 -9.14
C GLU A 203 -7.55 15.67 -8.15
N LEU A 204 -7.76 15.27 -6.90
CA LEU A 204 -8.27 16.14 -5.84
C LEU A 204 -7.26 17.25 -5.51
N GLU A 205 -5.97 16.93 -5.45
CA GLU A 205 -4.91 17.93 -5.25
C GLU A 205 -4.98 19.04 -6.30
N ARG A 206 -5.11 18.68 -7.58
CA ARG A 206 -5.26 19.64 -8.69
C ARG A 206 -6.56 20.44 -8.60
N LEU A 207 -7.67 19.83 -8.18
CA LEU A 207 -8.94 20.52 -8.04
C LEU A 207 -8.88 21.64 -6.99
N LEU A 208 -8.14 21.45 -5.91
CA LEU A 208 -8.04 22.40 -4.80
C LEU A 208 -7.08 23.56 -5.04
N VAL A 209 -6.20 23.49 -6.05
CA VAL A 209 -5.31 24.60 -6.40
C VAL A 209 -6.10 25.81 -6.92
N GLY A 210 -5.76 27.00 -6.43
CA GLY A 210 -6.40 28.26 -6.79
C GLY A 210 -7.69 28.57 -6.02
N VAL A 211 -8.14 27.65 -5.17
CA VAL A 211 -9.34 27.85 -4.33
C VAL A 211 -8.99 28.73 -3.14
N ARG A 212 -9.92 29.59 -2.72
CA ARG A 212 -9.79 30.31 -1.46
C ARG A 212 -9.83 29.31 -0.31
N TYR A 213 -8.91 29.43 0.63
CA TYR A 213 -8.81 28.50 1.75
C TYR A 213 -9.84 28.85 2.82
N GLU A 214 -11.11 28.59 2.51
CA GLU A 214 -12.30 28.77 3.34
C GLU A 214 -13.24 27.56 3.17
N PRO A 215 -14.00 27.14 4.19
CA PRO A 215 -14.81 25.91 4.14
C PRO A 215 -15.77 25.85 2.96
N ASP A 216 -16.49 26.94 2.72
CA ASP A 216 -17.53 27.01 1.68
C ASP A 216 -16.94 26.95 0.27
N ASP A 217 -15.81 27.63 0.02
CA ASP A 217 -15.11 27.59 -1.26
C ASP A 217 -14.51 26.21 -1.55
N LEU A 218 -13.95 25.55 -0.52
CA LEU A 218 -13.45 24.18 -0.63
C LEU A 218 -14.59 23.19 -0.89
N ALA A 219 -15.70 23.30 -0.16
CA ALA A 219 -16.88 22.45 -0.34
C ALA A 219 -17.50 22.61 -1.73
N LEU A 220 -17.61 23.85 -2.20
CA LEU A 220 -18.12 24.16 -3.54
C LEU A 220 -17.20 23.59 -4.62
N ARG A 221 -15.87 23.68 -4.45
CA ARG A 221 -14.94 23.13 -5.44
C ARG A 221 -15.00 21.61 -5.53
N LEU A 222 -15.26 20.95 -4.41
CA LEU A 222 -15.41 19.50 -4.33
C LEU A 222 -16.83 19.02 -4.72
N GLU A 223 -17.72 19.92 -5.16
CA GLU A 223 -19.05 19.54 -5.63
C GLU A 223 -18.96 18.65 -6.88
N GLY A 224 -19.65 17.52 -6.86
CA GLY A 224 -19.60 16.51 -7.92
C GLY A 224 -18.35 15.62 -7.90
N ALA A 225 -17.35 15.88 -7.05
CA ALA A 225 -16.23 14.98 -6.85
C ALA A 225 -16.66 13.78 -5.97
N GLU A 226 -16.40 12.56 -6.44
CA GLU A 226 -16.68 11.34 -5.67
C GLU A 226 -15.59 11.11 -4.61
N VAL A 227 -15.49 11.98 -3.59
CA VAL A 227 -14.43 11.97 -2.55
C VAL A 227 -14.21 10.57 -1.95
N GLY A 228 -15.29 9.82 -1.72
CA GLY A 228 -15.23 8.46 -1.18
C GLY A 228 -14.40 7.49 -2.04
N ARG A 229 -14.29 7.73 -3.35
CA ARG A 229 -13.48 6.92 -4.27
C ARG A 229 -11.99 7.22 -4.18
N TYR A 230 -11.59 8.36 -3.65
CA TYR A 230 -10.17 8.69 -3.39
C TYR A 230 -9.74 8.24 -1.98
N PHE A 231 -10.66 8.25 -1.01
CA PHE A 231 -10.38 8.00 0.40
C PHE A 231 -11.32 6.95 1.03
N GLY A 232 -11.56 5.83 0.33
CA GLY A 232 -12.21 4.64 0.89
C GLY A 232 -13.55 4.85 1.62
N GLY A 233 -14.35 5.85 1.22
CA GLY A 233 -15.64 6.18 1.83
C GLY A 233 -15.68 7.45 2.68
N VAL A 234 -14.58 8.20 2.82
CA VAL A 234 -14.61 9.55 3.42
C VAL A 234 -15.53 10.44 2.59
N THR A 235 -16.44 11.14 3.27
CA THR A 235 -17.39 12.04 2.63
C THR A 235 -16.74 13.38 2.30
N ARG A 236 -17.36 14.13 1.38
CA ARG A 236 -16.93 15.50 1.06
C ARG A 236 -16.88 16.38 2.31
N ASP A 237 -17.91 16.30 3.15
CA ASP A 237 -18.04 17.17 4.32
C ASP A 237 -16.98 16.82 5.39
N GLU A 238 -16.68 15.52 5.58
CA GLU A 238 -15.55 15.08 6.42
C GLU A 238 -14.21 15.56 5.88
N LEU A 239 -13.99 15.51 4.56
CA LEU A 239 -12.76 16.02 3.94
C LEU A 239 -12.62 17.53 4.13
N VAL A 240 -13.69 18.31 3.95
CA VAL A 240 -13.66 19.77 4.15
C VAL A 240 -13.39 20.11 5.62
N ALA A 241 -14.07 19.44 6.55
CA ALA A 241 -13.85 19.64 7.98
C ALA A 241 -12.45 19.20 8.44
N PHE A 242 -11.85 18.22 7.76
CA PHE A 242 -10.46 17.87 7.98
C PHE A 242 -9.52 18.95 7.42
N LEU A 243 -9.84 19.52 6.27
CA LEU A 243 -8.99 20.52 5.60
C LEU A 243 -9.06 21.90 6.24
N TYR A 244 -10.14 22.33 6.90
CA TYR A 244 -10.27 23.66 7.54
C TYR A 244 -10.49 23.59 9.06
#